data_AF-A0A239HUU3-F1
#
_entry.id   AF-A0A239HUU3-F1
#
_cell.length_a   1.000
_cell.length_b   1.000
_cell.length_c   1.000
_cell.angle_alpha   90.00
_cell.angle_beta   90.00
_cell.angle_gamma   90.00
#
_symmetry.space_group_name_H-M   'P 1'
#
loop_
_entity.id
_entity.type
_entity.pdbx_description
1 polymer ?
#
loop_
_entity_poly.entity_id
_entity_poly.type
_entity_poly.pdbx_seq_one_letter_code
_entity_poly.pdbx_strand_id
1 'polypeptide(L)'
;MSPAVARSPAPPARLLATVVLVLGLLLAAPGTASAHTALRATEPTADTSVTTAPQAVTLTFSASVLGGEVTVAGPDGTSVGSGPVAHDGAVLTAPVTLTAAGRHTVTWSAVSDDGHTLEGTFGFEFAPAAPIPSSAAPTTTPPTTAPPTTAPPTTAPPTTAPPTPTPDEAAPATGTDTASASSDDGGLPGWVLPAVAVALLAVGAVVVLRLRRRG
;
A
#
# COMPACT_ATOMS: atom_id res chain seq x y z
N MET A 1 72.38 -3.92 -36.35
CA MET A 1 72.20 -4.97 -35.33
C MET A 1 71.39 -4.34 -34.19
N SER A 2 70.07 -4.53 -34.18
CA SER A 2 69.16 -3.87 -33.24
C SER A 2 69.16 -4.59 -31.89
N PRO A 3 69.24 -3.89 -30.74
CA PRO A 3 69.12 -4.55 -29.45
C PRO A 3 67.67 -4.99 -29.21
N ALA A 4 67.49 -6.27 -28.88
CA ALA A 4 66.23 -6.83 -28.49
C ALA A 4 65.81 -6.30 -27.11
N VAL A 5 64.68 -5.59 -27.04
CA VAL A 5 64.08 -5.16 -25.78
C VAL A 5 63.49 -6.39 -25.07
N ALA A 6 64.19 -6.88 -24.05
CA ALA A 6 63.70 -7.93 -23.17
C ALA A 6 62.57 -7.37 -22.30
N ARG A 7 61.32 -7.81 -22.56
CA ARG A 7 60.18 -7.50 -21.69
C ARG A 7 60.30 -8.35 -20.43
N SER A 8 60.63 -7.72 -19.30
CA SER A 8 60.64 -8.40 -18.00
C SER A 8 59.24 -8.92 -17.66
N PRO A 9 59.08 -10.19 -17.24
CA PRO A 9 57.79 -10.71 -16.81
C PRO A 9 57.33 -9.92 -15.57
N ALA A 10 56.08 -9.47 -15.57
CA ALA A 10 55.52 -8.78 -14.42
C ALA A 10 55.62 -9.70 -13.18
N PRO A 11 56.09 -9.19 -12.02
CA PRO A 11 56.25 -10.01 -10.83
C PRO A 11 54.88 -10.58 -10.40
N PRO A 12 54.81 -11.85 -9.97
CA PRO A 12 53.55 -12.54 -9.66
C PRO A 12 52.68 -11.81 -8.62
N ALA A 13 53.32 -10.99 -7.78
CA ALA A 13 52.64 -10.11 -6.81
C ALA A 13 51.74 -9.05 -7.45
N ARG A 14 52.08 -8.55 -8.65
CA ARG A 14 51.22 -7.59 -9.38
C ARG A 14 49.97 -8.26 -9.93
N LEU A 15 50.10 -9.50 -10.41
CA LEU A 15 48.97 -10.30 -10.90
C LEU A 15 47.97 -10.61 -9.78
N LEU A 16 48.48 -11.00 -8.60
CA LEU A 16 47.64 -11.29 -7.44
C LEU A 16 46.89 -10.04 -6.96
N ALA A 17 47.57 -8.88 -6.90
CA ALA A 17 46.95 -7.63 -6.51
C ALA A 17 45.84 -7.19 -7.48
N THR A 18 46.05 -7.37 -8.79
CA THR A 18 44.99 -7.11 -9.79
C THR A 18 43.81 -8.06 -9.65
N VAL A 19 44.04 -9.35 -9.39
CA VAL A 19 42.95 -10.32 -9.20
C VAL A 19 42.13 -10.00 -7.96
N VAL A 20 42.77 -9.64 -6.85
CA VAL A 20 42.07 -9.25 -5.61
C VAL A 20 41.28 -7.95 -5.81
N LEU A 21 41.84 -6.96 -6.52
CA LEU A 21 41.14 -5.71 -6.82
C LEU A 21 39.92 -5.95 -7.72
N VAL A 22 40.06 -6.76 -8.78
CA VAL A 22 38.97 -7.11 -9.70
C VAL A 22 37.88 -7.88 -8.97
N LEU A 23 38.25 -8.85 -8.13
CA LEU A 23 37.29 -9.63 -7.34
C LEU A 23 36.59 -8.74 -6.31
N GLY A 24 37.31 -7.83 -5.65
CA GLY A 24 36.73 -6.85 -4.73
C GLY A 24 35.73 -5.91 -5.43
N LEU A 25 36.02 -5.49 -6.67
CA LEU A 25 35.11 -4.66 -7.46
C LEU A 25 33.87 -5.43 -7.92
N LEU A 26 34.02 -6.72 -8.25
CA LEU A 26 32.91 -7.59 -8.66
C LEU A 26 31.96 -7.90 -7.49
N LEU A 27 32.50 -8.07 -6.28
CA LEU A 27 31.72 -8.28 -5.05
C LEU A 27 31.12 -6.98 -4.50
N ALA A 28 31.66 -5.82 -4.90
CA ALA A 28 31.10 -4.51 -4.59
C ALA A 28 30.02 -4.05 -5.58
N ALA A 29 29.53 -4.96 -6.46
CA ALA A 29 28.38 -4.68 -7.29
C ALA A 29 27.23 -4.18 -6.39
N PRO A 30 26.66 -2.99 -6.67
CA PRO A 30 25.59 -2.45 -5.84
C PRO A 30 24.47 -3.49 -5.81
N GLY A 31 24.13 -3.96 -4.60
CA GLY A 31 22.96 -4.80 -4.41
C GLY A 31 21.76 -4.09 -5.05
N THR A 32 20.94 -4.84 -5.78
CA THR A 32 19.73 -4.31 -6.44
C THR A 32 18.95 -3.47 -5.44
N ALA A 33 19.03 -2.14 -5.56
CA ALA A 33 18.14 -1.25 -4.84
C ALA A 33 16.75 -1.62 -5.34
N SER A 34 15.91 -2.17 -4.47
CA SER A 34 14.56 -2.58 -4.84
C SER A 34 13.77 -1.32 -5.18
N ALA A 35 13.72 -0.98 -6.47
CA ALA A 35 12.90 0.08 -7.04
C ALA A 35 11.45 -0.39 -7.18
N HIS A 36 10.89 -1.00 -6.13
CA HIS A 36 9.54 -1.55 -6.22
C HIS A 36 8.54 -0.46 -5.82
N THR A 37 8.12 0.32 -6.83
CA THR A 37 6.91 1.14 -6.71
C THR A 37 5.72 0.21 -6.46
N ALA A 38 4.83 0.62 -5.56
CA ALA A 38 3.61 -0.11 -5.23
C ALA A 38 2.49 0.88 -4.90
N LEU A 39 1.24 0.51 -5.20
CA LEU A 39 0.08 1.27 -4.73
C LEU A 39 -0.01 1.19 -3.19
N ARG A 40 -0.19 2.33 -2.54
CA ARG A 40 -0.22 2.46 -1.07
C ARG A 40 -1.59 2.83 -0.55
N ALA A 41 -2.29 3.73 -1.25
CA ALA A 41 -3.60 4.20 -0.84
C ALA A 41 -4.44 4.62 -2.06
N THR A 42 -5.76 4.55 -1.88
CA THR A 42 -6.74 5.06 -2.84
C THR A 42 -7.71 5.98 -2.11
N GLU A 43 -8.19 7.00 -2.82
CA GLU A 43 -9.31 7.82 -2.38
C GLU A 43 -10.31 7.93 -3.55
N PRO A 44 -11.54 7.41 -3.43
CA PRO A 44 -12.09 6.67 -2.29
C PRO A 44 -11.29 5.44 -1.89
N THR A 45 -11.32 5.10 -0.60
CA THR A 45 -10.66 3.90 -0.08
C THR A 45 -11.25 2.65 -0.74
N ALA A 46 -10.36 1.78 -1.24
CA ALA A 46 -10.75 0.55 -1.92
C ALA A 46 -11.67 -0.32 -1.04
N ASP A 47 -12.71 -0.86 -1.68
CA ASP A 47 -13.74 -1.73 -1.12
C ASP A 47 -14.50 -1.14 0.08
N THR A 48 -14.60 0.19 0.13
CA THR A 48 -15.42 0.91 1.12
C THR A 48 -16.61 1.63 0.49
N SER A 49 -17.54 2.10 1.34
CA SER A 49 -18.69 2.91 0.93
C SER A 49 -18.49 4.39 1.24
N VAL A 50 -18.88 5.25 0.29
CA VAL A 50 -18.93 6.70 0.44
C VAL A 50 -20.36 7.20 0.29
N THR A 51 -20.76 8.15 1.13
CA THR A 51 -22.09 8.78 1.09
C THR A 51 -22.13 10.06 0.28
N THR A 52 -20.96 10.67 0.06
CA THR A 52 -20.79 11.89 -0.73
C THR A 52 -20.09 11.54 -2.03
N ALA A 53 -20.61 12.04 -3.14
CA ALA A 53 -20.03 11.76 -4.45
C ALA A 53 -18.61 12.37 -4.55
N PRO A 54 -17.55 11.56 -4.70
CA PRO A 54 -16.21 12.07 -4.94
C PRO A 54 -16.16 12.83 -6.27
N GLN A 55 -15.33 13.87 -6.32
CA GLN A 55 -15.06 14.62 -7.55
C GLN A 55 -13.86 14.05 -8.33
N ALA A 56 -13.06 13.19 -7.70
CA ALA A 56 -11.93 12.53 -8.30
C ALA A 56 -11.63 11.19 -7.62
N VAL A 57 -10.91 10.32 -8.32
CA VAL A 57 -10.24 9.16 -7.77
C VAL A 57 -8.74 9.46 -7.69
N THR A 58 -8.14 9.26 -6.53
CA THR A 58 -6.72 9.50 -6.25
C THR A 58 -6.02 8.20 -5.91
N LEU A 59 -4.85 7.98 -6.51
CA LEU A 59 -3.98 6.83 -6.26
C LEU A 59 -2.65 7.34 -5.74
N THR A 60 -2.21 6.84 -4.58
CA THR A 60 -0.93 7.19 -3.97
C THR A 60 0.00 5.99 -4.02
N PHE A 61 1.19 6.17 -4.58
CA PHE A 61 2.22 5.14 -4.73
C PHE A 61 3.34 5.31 -3.71
N SER A 62 4.16 4.26 -3.53
CA SER A 62 5.32 4.27 -2.62
C SER A 62 6.51 5.09 -3.12
N ALA A 63 6.53 5.42 -4.41
CA ALA A 63 7.56 6.19 -5.08
C ALA A 63 6.93 6.95 -6.25
N SER A 64 7.69 7.89 -6.83
CA SER A 64 7.26 8.64 -7.99
C SER A 64 6.91 7.73 -9.16
N VAL A 65 5.88 8.13 -9.88
CA VAL A 65 5.49 7.56 -11.17
C VAL A 65 5.78 8.58 -12.27
N LEU A 66 5.79 8.14 -13.53
CA LEU A 66 5.95 8.99 -14.72
C LEU A 66 4.60 9.43 -15.31
N GLY A 67 3.51 8.83 -14.82
CA GLY A 67 2.15 9.02 -15.32
C GLY A 67 1.36 7.72 -15.29
N GLY A 68 0.14 7.75 -15.83
CA GLY A 68 -0.73 6.58 -15.86
C GLY A 68 -2.12 6.89 -16.41
N GLU A 69 -2.95 5.85 -16.46
CA GLU A 69 -4.35 5.94 -16.81
C GLU A 69 -5.23 5.47 -15.65
N VAL A 70 -6.42 6.07 -15.54
CA VAL A 70 -7.41 5.70 -14.54
C VAL A 70 -8.78 5.83 -15.19
N THR A 71 -9.50 4.72 -15.25
CA THR A 71 -10.88 4.66 -15.76
C THR A 71 -11.81 4.23 -14.63
N VAL A 72 -12.97 4.87 -14.55
CA VAL A 72 -14.00 4.54 -13.55
C VAL A 72 -15.30 4.17 -14.27
N ALA A 73 -15.82 2.99 -13.98
CA ALA A 73 -17.11 2.51 -14.48
C ALA A 73 -18.14 2.48 -13.35
N GLY A 74 -19.36 2.92 -13.66
CA GLY A 74 -20.52 2.85 -12.78
C GLY A 74 -21.11 1.43 -12.67
N PRO A 75 -22.16 1.26 -11.85
CA PRO A 75 -22.81 -0.05 -11.61
C PRO A 75 -23.43 -0.67 -12.86
N ASP A 76 -23.76 0.16 -13.85
CA ASP A 76 -24.30 -0.20 -15.16
C ASP A 76 -23.21 -0.40 -16.24
N GLY A 77 -21.94 -0.24 -15.87
CA GLY A 77 -20.80 -0.29 -16.78
C GLY A 77 -20.51 1.02 -17.53
N THR A 78 -21.29 2.09 -17.29
CA THR A 78 -21.07 3.37 -17.93
C THR A 78 -19.79 4.03 -17.42
N SER A 79 -18.96 4.56 -18.31
CA SER A 79 -17.76 5.31 -17.91
C SER A 79 -18.17 6.63 -17.25
N VAL A 80 -17.68 6.87 -16.05
CA VAL A 80 -17.93 8.08 -15.25
C VAL A 80 -16.65 8.89 -14.99
N GLY A 81 -15.49 8.40 -15.45
CA GLY A 81 -14.24 9.15 -15.46
C GLY A 81 -14.26 10.25 -16.52
N SER A 82 -13.99 11.50 -16.13
CA SER A 82 -14.16 12.66 -16.99
C SER A 82 -12.89 13.52 -17.05
N GLY A 83 -12.07 13.32 -18.08
CA GLY A 83 -10.93 14.19 -18.40
C GLY A 83 -9.55 13.58 -18.12
N PRO A 84 -8.48 14.38 -18.28
CA PRO A 84 -7.11 13.89 -18.17
C PRO A 84 -6.73 13.54 -16.73
N VAL A 85 -5.92 12.49 -16.56
CA VAL A 85 -5.31 12.14 -15.27
C VAL A 85 -4.20 13.15 -14.97
N ALA A 86 -4.32 13.83 -13.83
CA ALA A 86 -3.27 14.67 -13.30
C ALA A 86 -2.23 13.82 -12.56
N HIS A 87 -0.96 14.22 -12.67
CA HIS A 87 0.17 13.53 -12.07
C HIS A 87 1.03 14.51 -11.27
N ASP A 88 1.34 14.15 -10.04
CA ASP A 88 2.25 14.88 -9.16
C ASP A 88 3.08 13.89 -8.32
N GLY A 89 4.34 13.69 -8.72
CA GLY A 89 5.27 12.78 -8.04
C GLY A 89 4.73 11.36 -7.94
N ALA A 90 4.32 10.96 -6.73
CA ALA A 90 3.78 9.63 -6.41
C ALA A 90 2.25 9.57 -6.44
N VAL A 91 1.57 10.59 -6.98
CA VAL A 91 0.11 10.70 -6.95
C VAL A 91 -0.46 10.82 -8.36
N LEU A 92 -1.48 10.01 -8.66
CA LEU A 92 -2.34 10.16 -9.83
C LEU A 92 -3.74 10.56 -9.40
N THR A 93 -4.33 11.54 -10.06
CA THR A 93 -5.68 12.05 -9.76
C THR A 93 -6.52 12.08 -11.04
N ALA A 94 -7.62 11.36 -11.05
CA ALA A 94 -8.53 11.26 -12.19
C ALA A 94 -9.88 11.88 -11.83
N PRO A 95 -10.38 12.89 -12.57
CA PRO A 95 -11.68 13.48 -12.28
C PRO A 95 -12.80 12.48 -12.55
N VAL A 96 -13.85 12.52 -11.74
CA VAL A 96 -14.99 11.62 -11.86
C VAL A 96 -16.30 12.35 -11.60
N THR A 97 -17.37 11.95 -12.27
CA THR A 97 -18.72 12.48 -12.03
C THR A 97 -19.69 11.31 -11.90
N LEU A 98 -20.02 10.95 -10.65
CA LEU A 98 -20.90 9.82 -10.38
C LEU A 98 -22.36 10.20 -10.66
N THR A 99 -23.05 9.39 -11.45
CA THR A 99 -24.43 9.62 -11.89
C THR A 99 -25.44 8.65 -11.28
N ALA A 100 -24.97 7.53 -10.73
CA ALA A 100 -25.81 6.48 -10.16
C ALA A 100 -25.24 6.00 -8.81
N ALA A 101 -26.12 5.67 -7.87
CA ALA A 101 -25.73 4.95 -6.65
C ALA A 101 -25.39 3.50 -6.98
N GLY A 102 -24.46 2.91 -6.22
CA GLY A 102 -24.03 1.52 -6.40
C GLY A 102 -22.50 1.33 -6.43
N ARG A 103 -22.07 0.11 -6.74
CA ARG A 103 -20.67 -0.25 -6.89
C ARG A 103 -20.06 0.35 -8.16
N HIS A 104 -19.00 1.12 -7.97
CA HIS A 104 -18.14 1.63 -9.03
C HIS A 104 -16.86 0.81 -9.08
N THR A 105 -16.32 0.63 -10.28
CA THR A 105 -15.08 -0.10 -10.52
C THR A 105 -14.04 0.85 -11.11
N VAL A 106 -12.88 0.92 -10.48
CA VAL A 106 -11.73 1.70 -10.93
C VAL A 106 -10.71 0.73 -11.51
N THR A 107 -10.32 0.95 -12.76
CA THR A 107 -9.20 0.26 -13.41
C THR A 107 -8.10 1.27 -13.68
N TRP A 108 -6.86 0.92 -13.36
CA TRP A 108 -5.74 1.85 -13.46
C TRP A 108 -4.47 1.17 -13.96
N SER A 109 -3.61 1.99 -14.55
CA SER A 109 -2.22 1.66 -14.86
C SER A 109 -1.32 2.85 -14.50
N ALA A 110 -0.09 2.58 -14.11
CA ALA A 110 0.91 3.60 -13.81
C ALA A 110 2.30 3.12 -14.24
N VAL A 111 3.16 4.04 -14.67
CA VAL A 111 4.55 3.72 -15.00
C VAL A 111 5.44 4.24 -13.90
N SER A 112 6.20 3.37 -13.22
CA SER A 112 7.16 3.80 -12.20
C SER A 112 8.37 4.50 -12.82
N ASP A 113 9.13 5.23 -12.00
CA ASP A 113 10.33 5.96 -12.43
C ASP A 113 11.43 5.05 -13.03
N ASP A 114 11.41 3.76 -12.69
CA ASP A 114 12.29 2.73 -13.27
C ASP A 114 11.76 2.11 -14.58
N GLY A 115 10.60 2.58 -15.05
CA GLY A 115 10.00 2.20 -16.34
C GLY A 115 9.09 0.98 -16.31
N HIS A 116 8.85 0.36 -15.15
CA HIS A 116 7.90 -0.75 -15.05
C HIS A 116 6.45 -0.26 -15.05
N THR A 117 5.57 -0.98 -15.74
CA THR A 117 4.14 -0.74 -15.67
C THR A 117 3.54 -1.51 -14.50
N LEU A 118 2.78 -0.78 -13.67
CA LEU A 118 1.90 -1.31 -12.66
C LEU A 118 0.46 -1.21 -13.15
N GLU A 119 -0.36 -2.20 -12.79
CA GLU A 119 -1.77 -2.23 -13.15
C GLU A 119 -2.58 -2.73 -11.96
N GLY A 120 -3.86 -2.35 -11.93
CA GLY A 120 -4.78 -2.90 -10.95
C GLY A 120 -6.22 -2.47 -11.15
N THR A 121 -7.07 -3.07 -10.34
CA THR A 121 -8.49 -2.77 -10.27
C THR A 121 -8.93 -2.77 -8.82
N PHE A 122 -9.82 -1.86 -8.45
CA PHE A 122 -10.52 -1.89 -7.16
C PHE A 122 -11.94 -1.35 -7.33
N GLY A 123 -12.81 -1.60 -6.34
CA GLY A 123 -14.15 -1.03 -6.33
C GLY A 123 -14.39 -0.11 -5.15
N PHE A 124 -15.41 0.74 -5.23
CA PHE A 124 -15.97 1.45 -4.08
C PHE A 124 -17.49 1.59 -4.27
N GLU A 125 -18.23 1.65 -3.17
CA GLU A 125 -19.68 1.79 -3.20
C GLU A 125 -20.08 3.27 -3.02
N PHE A 126 -20.92 3.81 -3.89
CA PHE A 126 -21.54 5.11 -3.68
C PHE A 126 -22.97 4.94 -3.18
N ALA A 127 -23.19 5.23 -1.90
CA ALA A 127 -24.46 5.07 -1.20
C ALA A 127 -24.93 6.44 -0.65
N PRO A 128 -25.45 7.34 -1.51
CA PRO A 128 -25.94 8.63 -1.06
C PRO A 128 -27.06 8.44 -0.03
N ALA A 129 -27.08 9.30 1.00
CA ALA A 129 -28.16 9.27 1.99
C ALA A 129 -29.50 9.45 1.27
N ALA A 130 -30.44 8.56 1.56
CA ALA A 130 -31.80 8.70 1.04
C ALA A 130 -32.36 10.05 1.50
N PRO A 131 -33.01 10.83 0.63
CA PRO A 131 -33.69 12.04 1.06
C PRO A 131 -34.73 11.64 2.12
N ILE A 132 -34.57 12.11 3.36
CA ILE A 132 -35.62 12.02 4.35
C ILE A 132 -36.86 12.72 3.76
N PRO A 133 -38.00 12.03 3.59
CA PRO A 133 -39.21 12.72 3.20
C PRO A 133 -39.48 13.74 4.31
N SER A 134 -39.54 15.01 3.95
CA SER A 134 -40.01 16.08 4.83
C SER A 134 -41.49 15.84 5.11
N SER A 135 -41.77 14.91 6.03
CA SER A 135 -43.10 14.62 6.56
C SER A 135 -43.29 15.46 7.81
N ALA A 136 -43.62 16.74 7.59
CA ALA A 136 -44.33 17.57 8.55
C ALA A 136 -44.92 18.76 7.79
N ALA A 137 -45.95 18.50 6.97
CA ALA A 137 -46.97 19.52 6.80
C ALA A 137 -47.61 19.68 8.19
N PRO A 138 -47.58 20.86 8.84
CA PRO A 138 -48.43 21.08 10.00
C PRO A 138 -49.87 20.96 9.51
N THR A 139 -50.57 19.92 9.95
CA THR A 139 -52.02 19.84 9.81
C THR A 139 -52.59 21.04 10.56
N THR A 140 -52.91 22.13 9.85
CA THR A 140 -53.69 23.22 10.41
C THR A 140 -55.12 22.73 10.57
N THR A 141 -55.39 22.02 11.67
CA THR A 141 -56.76 21.80 12.13
C THR A 141 -57.29 23.17 12.61
N PRO A 142 -58.39 23.71 12.06
CA PRO A 142 -59.00 24.90 12.62
C PRO A 142 -59.48 24.61 14.06
N PRO A 143 -59.37 25.57 14.99
CA PRO A 143 -59.85 25.35 16.35
C PRO A 143 -61.38 25.29 16.32
N THR A 144 -61.94 24.08 16.43
CA THR A 144 -63.36 23.89 16.76
C THR A 144 -63.51 24.03 18.26
N THR A 145 -64.10 25.14 18.68
CA THR A 145 -64.54 25.45 20.04
C THR A 145 -65.49 24.37 20.55
N ALA A 146 -65.09 23.64 21.59
CA ALA A 146 -66.00 22.84 22.40
C ALA A 146 -65.85 23.25 23.88
N PRO A 147 -66.95 23.44 24.62
CA PRO A 147 -66.93 23.86 26.03
C PRO A 147 -66.46 22.73 26.97
N PRO A 148 -66.03 23.05 28.20
CA PRO A 148 -65.50 22.07 29.13
C PRO A 148 -66.66 21.31 29.78
N THR A 149 -66.61 19.97 29.75
CA THR A 149 -67.43 19.14 30.63
C THR A 149 -66.52 18.21 31.42
N THR A 150 -66.52 18.48 32.72
CA THR A 150 -65.88 17.80 33.84
C THR A 150 -66.29 16.32 33.94
N ALA A 151 -65.32 15.43 34.13
CA ALA A 151 -65.49 14.17 34.87
C ALA A 151 -64.13 13.71 35.43
N PRO A 152 -64.00 13.40 36.74
CA PRO A 152 -62.78 12.88 37.36
C PRO A 152 -62.89 11.35 37.59
N PRO A 153 -61.98 10.72 38.35
CA PRO A 153 -60.87 9.86 37.91
C PRO A 153 -61.16 8.35 38.12
N THR A 154 -60.43 7.43 37.47
CA THR A 154 -60.24 6.05 38.00
C THR A 154 -59.02 5.38 37.35
N THR A 155 -57.96 5.25 38.15
CA THR A 155 -57.03 4.11 38.34
C THR A 155 -56.82 3.07 37.23
N ALA A 156 -55.56 2.93 36.80
CA ALA A 156 -54.75 1.70 36.94
C ALA A 156 -53.30 1.92 36.43
N PRO A 157 -52.25 1.50 37.16
CA PRO A 157 -50.92 1.30 36.58
C PRO A 157 -50.82 -0.12 36.00
N PRO A 158 -49.87 -0.37 35.08
CA PRO A 158 -48.86 -1.34 35.47
C PRO A 158 -47.43 -0.89 35.18
N THR A 159 -46.62 -1.13 36.20
CA THR A 159 -45.16 -1.27 36.18
C THR A 159 -44.77 -2.63 35.59
N THR A 160 -43.89 -2.65 34.58
CA THR A 160 -42.96 -3.78 34.29
C THR A 160 -41.80 -3.22 33.46
N ALA A 161 -40.71 -2.79 34.10
CA ALA A 161 -39.42 -3.49 34.27
C ALA A 161 -38.56 -3.64 32.98
N PRO A 162 -37.27 -3.26 33.00
CA PRO A 162 -36.34 -3.38 31.87
C PRO A 162 -35.81 -4.82 31.73
N PRO A 163 -35.44 -5.30 30.53
CA PRO A 163 -34.67 -6.52 30.41
C PRO A 163 -33.19 -6.27 30.73
N THR A 164 -32.70 -6.96 31.76
CA THR A 164 -31.28 -7.23 32.00
C THR A 164 -30.73 -8.12 30.88
N PRO A 165 -29.55 -7.84 30.30
CA PRO A 165 -28.89 -8.79 29.41
C PRO A 165 -28.29 -9.94 30.23
N THR A 166 -28.58 -11.17 29.81
CA THR A 166 -27.87 -12.39 30.24
C THR A 166 -26.53 -12.47 29.52
N PRO A 167 -25.40 -12.50 30.23
CA PRO A 167 -24.14 -13.01 29.71
C PRO A 167 -24.01 -14.50 30.01
N ASP A 168 -23.15 -15.14 29.22
CA ASP A 168 -22.54 -16.46 29.42
C ASP A 168 -23.27 -17.64 28.76
N GLU A 169 -22.72 -18.09 27.62
CA GLU A 169 -22.24 -19.47 27.54
C GLU A 169 -21.14 -19.60 26.48
N ALA A 170 -20.10 -20.34 26.86
CA ALA A 170 -18.81 -20.43 26.22
C ALA A 170 -18.69 -21.62 25.24
N ALA A 171 -17.89 -21.38 24.17
CA ALA A 171 -16.90 -22.29 23.58
C ALA A 171 -17.38 -23.63 22.91
N PRO A 172 -16.59 -24.23 21.97
CA PRO A 172 -15.19 -23.97 21.67
C PRO A 172 -14.87 -23.65 20.20
N ALA A 173 -13.83 -22.85 20.04
CA ALA A 173 -13.03 -22.77 18.84
C ALA A 173 -12.23 -24.07 18.67
N THR A 174 -12.42 -24.74 17.53
CA THR A 174 -11.45 -25.70 16.99
C THR A 174 -11.02 -25.16 15.62
N GLY A 175 -10.22 -24.10 15.65
CA GLY A 175 -9.42 -23.68 14.51
C GLY A 175 -8.05 -24.30 14.69
N THR A 176 -7.80 -25.39 13.98
CA THR A 176 -6.44 -25.93 13.79
C THR A 176 -5.60 -24.86 13.11
N ASP A 177 -4.77 -24.17 13.91
CA ASP A 177 -3.59 -23.47 13.42
C ASP A 177 -2.66 -24.54 12.84
N THR A 178 -2.77 -24.75 11.52
CA THR A 178 -1.66 -25.25 10.75
C THR A 178 -0.63 -24.13 10.76
N ALA A 179 0.31 -24.24 11.70
CA ALA A 179 1.55 -23.50 11.66
C ALA A 179 2.16 -23.67 10.26
N SER A 180 2.07 -22.64 9.44
CA SER A 180 3.05 -22.43 8.40
C SER A 180 4.39 -22.42 9.12
N ALA A 181 5.17 -23.48 8.90
CA ALA A 181 6.59 -23.43 9.11
C ALA A 181 7.09 -22.22 8.32
N SER A 182 7.27 -21.09 9.00
CA SER A 182 8.24 -20.10 8.60
C SER A 182 9.53 -20.89 8.53
N SER A 183 9.98 -21.18 7.31
CA SER A 183 11.37 -21.53 7.09
C SER A 183 12.16 -20.42 7.76
N ASP A 184 12.80 -20.75 8.89
CA ASP A 184 13.89 -19.99 9.44
C ASP A 184 14.84 -19.72 8.27
N ASP A 185 14.79 -18.49 7.78
CA ASP A 185 15.70 -17.98 6.79
C ASP A 185 17.06 -17.95 7.49
N GLY A 186 17.79 -19.07 7.41
CA GLY A 186 19.17 -19.22 7.84
C GLY A 186 20.13 -18.37 7.01
N GLY A 187 19.66 -17.25 6.45
CA GLY A 187 20.45 -16.24 5.79
C GLY A 187 21.33 -15.54 6.81
N LEU A 188 22.64 -15.61 6.59
CA LEU A 188 23.62 -14.85 7.35
C LEU A 188 23.15 -13.39 7.44
N PRO A 189 23.15 -12.76 8.63
CA PRO A 189 22.65 -11.41 8.77
C PRO A 189 23.45 -10.48 7.83
N GLY A 190 22.76 -9.53 7.18
CA GLY A 190 23.29 -8.75 6.06
C GLY A 190 24.61 -8.00 6.30
N TRP A 191 25.08 -7.92 7.55
CA TRP A 191 26.39 -7.37 7.93
C TRP A 191 27.56 -8.37 7.82
N VAL A 192 27.29 -9.68 7.72
CA VAL A 192 28.34 -10.71 7.72
C VAL A 192 29.14 -10.70 6.41
N LEU A 193 28.48 -10.48 5.27
CA LEU A 193 29.14 -10.38 3.97
C LEU A 193 30.13 -9.20 3.88
N PRO A 194 29.77 -7.95 4.24
CA PRO A 194 30.74 -6.86 4.24
C PRO A 194 31.85 -7.06 5.27
N ALA A 195 31.57 -7.65 6.44
CA ALA A 195 32.59 -7.94 7.44
C ALA A 195 33.63 -8.97 6.94
N VAL A 196 33.19 -10.02 6.25
CA VAL A 196 34.08 -11.02 5.64
C VAL A 196 34.92 -10.39 4.52
N ALA A 197 34.35 -9.52 3.70
CA ALA A 197 35.09 -8.83 2.63
C ALA A 197 36.21 -7.94 3.20
N VAL A 198 35.92 -7.16 4.25
CA VAL A 198 36.93 -6.32 4.94
C VAL A 198 38.03 -7.19 5.56
N ALA A 199 37.66 -8.31 6.18
CA ALA A 199 38.63 -9.23 6.77
C ALA A 199 39.58 -9.83 5.71
N LEU A 200 39.06 -10.24 4.55
CA LEU A 200 39.89 -10.77 3.46
C LEU A 200 40.82 -9.72 2.86
N LEU A 201 40.37 -8.46 2.72
CA LEU A 201 41.21 -7.35 2.27
C LEU A 201 42.34 -7.05 3.26
N ALA A 202 42.04 -7.06 4.56
CA ALA A 202 43.04 -6.86 5.61
C ALA A 202 44.09 -7.98 5.62
N VAL A 203 43.66 -9.24 5.47
CA VAL A 203 44.58 -10.40 5.36
C VAL A 203 45.47 -10.27 4.13
N GLY A 204 44.90 -9.91 2.97
CA GLY A 204 45.67 -9.67 1.74
C GLY A 204 46.73 -8.57 1.91
N ALA A 205 46.36 -7.45 2.55
CA ALA A 205 47.29 -6.36 2.85
C ALA A 205 48.43 -6.79 3.78
N VAL A 206 48.13 -7.58 4.82
CA VAL A 206 49.13 -8.10 5.78
C VAL A 206 50.10 -9.07 5.10
N VAL A 207 49.61 -9.97 4.24
CA VAL A 207 50.46 -10.91 3.48
C VAL A 207 51.41 -10.15 2.54
N VAL A 208 50.91 -9.14 1.82
CA VAL A 208 51.73 -8.27 0.96
C VAL A 208 52.79 -7.53 1.78
N LEU A 209 52.43 -6.97 2.94
CA LEU A 209 53.40 -6.29 3.80
C LEU A 209 54.48 -7.24 4.34
N ARG A 210 54.11 -8.47 4.71
CA ARG A 210 55.06 -9.49 5.20
C ARG A 210 56.03 -9.96 4.12
N LEU A 211 55.58 -10.09 2.88
CA LEU A 211 56.44 -10.46 1.75
C LEU A 211 57.38 -9.31 1.37
N ARG A 212 56.92 -8.06 1.46
CA ARG A 212 57.75 -6.86 1.21
C ARG A 212 58.78 -6.57 2.31
N ARG A 213 58.57 -7.08 3.53
CA ARG A 213 59.51 -6.95 4.66
C ARG A 213 60.55 -8.08 4.70
N ARG A 214 60.39 -9.11 3.88
CA ARG A 214 61.26 -10.30 3.86
C ARG A 214 62.23 -10.33 2.66
N GLY A 215 62.12 -9.38 1.74
CA GLY A 215 63.10 -9.11 0.69
C GLY A 215 63.76 -7.76 0.93
#